data_AF-A0A2D5YTN2-F1
#
_entry.id   AF-A0A2D5YTN2-F1
#
_cell.length_a   1.000
_cell.length_b   1.000
_cell.length_c   1.000
_cell.angle_alpha   90.00
_cell.angle_beta   90.00
_cell.angle_gamma   90.00
#
_symmetry.space_group_name_H-M   'P 1'
#
loop_
_entity.id
_entity.type
_entity.pdbx_description
1 polymer ?
#
loop_
_entity_poly.entity_id
_entity_poly.type
_entity_poly.pdbx_seq_one_letter_code
_entity_poly.pdbx_strand_id
1 'polypeptide(L)'
;MIDRLWICVLLGLVSHAVTTAANGQPPAADGTGKKATESNKQDRPAVLKTVVAQLEAEAREIEVWKTESKVAPVFSRPHEKVRELKPEDIGAILRRMRQPLTGQEYRDSYIRWHLMHVVRGASGEQLAKAVPILVDLVNEMPEPLVGAHREEHRYVPKKNYQMWHRLYHTARATKGYPPFQQVIYGPAALPLMSPAERPQAEANLKLAAKIKFKHVVDKKVQAYNTRIRWLNSIVRQYRGDLIYCLVRSGDSQVLSLVAKAIEKNVRKKRHIAFDLVAYVYQATFHGAMAQYDESTRLAFADHLKRVARQHQRYVDYGGTKRNFADYAFHLIELLQQPEKL
;
A
#
# COMPACT_ATOMS: atom_id res chain seq x y z
N MET A 1 -20.46 -22.45 -1.89
CA MET A 1 -20.51 -20.98 -1.90
C MET A 1 -19.40 -20.45 -0.99
N ILE A 2 -18.20 -20.29 -1.54
CA ILE A 2 -17.07 -19.61 -0.88
C ILE A 2 -16.69 -18.49 -1.84
N ASP A 3 -17.42 -17.38 -1.69
CA ASP A 3 -17.16 -16.15 -2.43
C ASP A 3 -16.21 -15.25 -1.63
N ARG A 4 -15.18 -14.78 -2.35
CA ARG A 4 -14.67 -13.40 -2.32
C ARG A 4 -14.36 -12.81 -0.95
N LEU A 5 -13.16 -13.06 -0.44
CA LEU A 5 -12.55 -12.14 0.56
C LEU A 5 -11.02 -12.00 0.48
N TRP A 6 -10.39 -12.40 -0.63
CA TRP A 6 -8.95 -12.22 -0.86
C TRP A 6 -8.67 -11.55 -2.20
N ILE A 7 -9.11 -10.30 -2.36
CA ILE A 7 -8.69 -9.42 -3.46
C ILE A 7 -8.48 -8.00 -2.90
N CYS A 8 -7.35 -7.77 -2.22
CA CYS A 8 -6.86 -6.40 -1.96
C CYS A 8 -5.32 -6.26 -2.05
N VAL A 9 -4.59 -7.29 -2.49
CA VAL A 9 -3.15 -7.16 -2.79
C VAL A 9 -2.83 -7.65 -4.22
N LEU A 10 -3.84 -8.03 -5.01
CA LEU A 10 -3.67 -8.70 -6.31
C LEU A 10 -4.31 -7.98 -7.52
N LEU A 11 -4.73 -6.72 -7.40
CA LEU A 11 -5.15 -5.91 -8.55
C LEU A 11 -4.51 -4.52 -8.49
N GLY A 12 -3.22 -4.48 -8.84
CA GLY A 12 -2.49 -3.27 -9.23
C GLY A 12 -1.90 -3.37 -10.64
N LEU A 13 -2.32 -4.37 -11.41
CA LEU A 13 -2.00 -4.57 -12.83
C LEU A 13 -3.34 -4.78 -13.56
N VAL A 14 -3.51 -4.08 -14.68
CA VAL A 14 -4.69 -4.00 -15.57
C VAL A 14 -5.73 -2.91 -15.22
N SER A 15 -5.40 -1.67 -15.57
CA SER A 15 -6.26 -0.82 -16.42
C SER A 15 -5.43 0.34 -16.96
N HIS A 16 -4.63 0.07 -17.99
CA HIS A 16 -4.27 1.05 -19.02
C HIS A 16 -4.44 0.31 -20.36
N ALA A 17 -5.69 0.18 -20.79
CA ALA A 17 -5.99 -0.16 -22.17
C ALA A 17 -5.75 1.10 -23.02
N VAL A 18 -4.62 1.08 -23.71
CA VAL A 18 -4.44 1.51 -25.11
C VAL A 18 -5.55 2.40 -25.65
N THR A 19 -5.25 3.69 -25.78
CA THR A 19 -5.84 4.53 -26.83
C THR A 19 -4.70 5.33 -27.46
N THR A 20 -3.84 4.65 -28.23
CA THR A 20 -3.04 5.30 -29.26
C THR A 20 -3.71 5.00 -30.59
N ALA A 21 -4.54 5.96 -30.99
CA ALA A 21 -5.04 6.09 -32.33
C ALA A 21 -3.87 6.16 -33.33
N ALA A 22 -4.13 5.64 -34.52
CA ALA A 22 -3.29 5.75 -35.69
C ALA A 22 -2.84 7.20 -35.94
N ASN A 23 -1.55 7.40 -36.15
CA ASN A 23 -1.04 8.58 -36.84
C ASN A 23 -0.49 8.14 -38.20
N GLY A 24 -1.32 8.35 -39.22
CA GLY A 24 -0.85 8.71 -40.55
C GLY A 24 -0.12 10.06 -40.52
N GLN A 25 0.55 10.36 -41.62
CA GLN A 25 1.36 11.55 -41.87
C GLN A 25 0.76 12.90 -41.41
N PRO A 26 1.63 13.87 -41.08
CA PRO A 26 1.20 15.20 -40.65
C PRO A 26 0.71 16.02 -41.86
N PRO A 27 -0.41 16.76 -41.75
CA PRO A 27 -0.66 17.86 -42.65
C PRO A 27 0.05 19.13 -42.18
N ALA A 28 0.35 19.94 -43.17
CA ALA A 28 1.17 21.15 -43.17
C ALA A 28 0.78 22.20 -42.12
N ALA A 29 1.79 23.01 -41.79
CA ALA A 29 1.66 24.25 -41.07
C ALA A 29 0.65 25.19 -41.75
N ASP A 30 -0.24 25.77 -40.95
CA ASP A 30 -0.84 27.05 -41.29
C ASP A 30 -0.95 27.92 -40.05
N GLY A 31 -0.27 29.06 -40.12
CA GLY A 31 -0.23 30.06 -39.08
C GLY A 31 -1.53 30.83 -39.00
N THR A 32 -2.05 30.98 -37.79
CA THR A 32 -2.78 32.19 -37.40
C THR A 32 -2.56 32.44 -35.92
N GLY A 33 -1.90 33.55 -35.62
CA GLY A 33 -1.74 34.05 -34.26
C GLY A 33 -3.11 34.32 -33.63
N LYS A 34 -3.41 33.60 -32.56
CA LYS A 34 -4.39 34.04 -31.56
C LYS A 34 -3.67 34.12 -30.23
N LYS A 35 -3.56 35.35 -29.71
CA LYS A 35 -3.14 35.66 -28.34
C LYS A 35 -3.86 34.70 -27.40
N ALA A 36 -3.09 33.88 -26.68
CA ALA A 36 -3.59 33.11 -25.57
C ALA A 36 -4.11 34.09 -24.52
N THR A 37 -5.42 34.15 -24.40
CA THR A 37 -6.14 34.85 -23.34
C THR A 37 -5.63 34.32 -22.00
N GLU A 38 -5.16 35.21 -21.13
CA GLU A 38 -4.75 34.91 -19.75
C GLU A 38 -5.89 34.19 -19.03
N SER A 39 -5.80 32.86 -18.99
CA SER A 39 -6.78 32.03 -18.29
C SER A 39 -6.58 32.19 -16.78
N ASN A 40 -7.51 32.92 -16.17
CA ASN A 40 -8.04 32.75 -14.81
C ASN A 40 -7.04 32.14 -13.80
N LYS A 41 -6.11 32.97 -13.28
CA LYS A 41 -5.27 32.62 -12.11
C LYS A 41 -6.16 32.57 -10.87
N GLN A 42 -6.90 31.49 -10.72
CA GLN A 42 -7.57 31.16 -9.46
C GLN A 42 -6.52 31.14 -8.34
N ASP A 43 -6.79 31.86 -7.25
CA ASP A 43 -5.90 31.95 -6.08
C ASP A 43 -5.64 30.55 -5.49
N ARG A 44 -4.52 29.94 -5.89
CA ARG A 44 -4.17 28.54 -5.58
C ARG A 44 -4.10 28.28 -4.06
N PRO A 45 -3.52 29.17 -3.24
CA PRO A 45 -3.66 29.11 -1.78
C PRO A 45 -5.11 29.00 -1.28
N ALA A 46 -6.04 29.77 -1.82
CA ALA A 46 -7.44 29.72 -1.42
C ALA A 46 -8.11 28.39 -1.82
N VAL A 47 -7.73 27.81 -2.96
CA VAL A 47 -8.19 26.47 -3.38
C VAL A 47 -7.73 25.41 -2.37
N LEU A 48 -6.44 25.38 -2.02
CA LEU A 48 -5.91 24.42 -1.05
C LEU A 48 -6.62 24.52 0.30
N LYS A 49 -6.85 25.75 0.80
CA LYS A 49 -7.58 25.96 2.04
C LYS A 49 -9.01 25.39 1.98
N THR A 50 -9.71 25.59 0.86
CA THR A 50 -11.06 25.08 0.63
C THR A 50 -11.08 23.55 0.58
N VAL A 51 -10.14 22.94 -0.15
CA VAL A 51 -10.02 21.47 -0.25
C VAL A 51 -9.75 20.86 1.12
N VAL A 52 -8.81 21.43 1.89
CA VAL A 52 -8.47 20.92 3.22
C VAL A 52 -9.65 21.06 4.18
N ALA A 53 -10.36 22.19 4.17
CA ALA A 53 -11.56 22.36 5.00
C ALA A 53 -12.64 21.31 4.70
N GLN A 54 -12.83 20.96 3.42
CA GLN A 54 -13.76 19.92 3.02
C GLN A 54 -13.32 18.53 3.52
N LEU A 55 -12.03 18.21 3.36
CA LEU A 55 -11.46 16.96 3.87
C LEU A 55 -11.55 16.87 5.39
N GLU A 56 -11.33 17.98 6.11
CA GLU A 56 -11.49 18.05 7.57
C GLU A 56 -12.94 17.83 8.00
N ALA A 57 -13.91 18.39 7.26
CA ALA A 57 -15.33 18.18 7.52
C ALA A 57 -15.72 16.71 7.33
N GLU A 58 -15.29 16.08 6.23
CA GLU A 58 -15.54 14.65 5.98
C GLU A 58 -14.81 13.76 6.98
N ALA A 59 -13.58 14.10 7.37
CA ALA A 59 -12.79 13.32 8.31
C ALA A 59 -13.46 13.21 9.70
N ARG A 60 -14.26 14.20 10.12
CA ARG A 60 -15.01 14.14 11.39
C ARG A 60 -15.99 12.98 11.44
N GLU A 61 -16.48 12.52 10.28
CA GLU A 61 -17.45 11.43 10.18
C GLU A 61 -16.81 10.03 10.27
N ILE A 62 -15.48 9.94 10.13
CA ILE A 62 -14.73 8.66 10.15
C ILE A 62 -15.02 7.84 11.41
N GLU A 63 -15.13 8.51 12.56
CA GLU A 63 -15.33 7.87 13.85
C GLU A 63 -16.80 7.71 14.23
N VAL A 64 -17.67 8.57 13.70
CA VAL A 64 -19.06 8.72 14.20
C VAL A 64 -20.07 7.95 13.37
N TRP A 65 -19.72 7.44 12.18
CA TRP A 65 -20.65 6.88 11.17
C TRP A 65 -21.88 6.16 11.75
N LYS A 66 -22.93 6.94 12.01
CA LYS A 66 -24.31 6.47 12.17
C LYS A 66 -24.77 6.18 10.75
N THR A 67 -25.49 5.09 10.53
CA THR A 67 -26.02 4.67 9.20
C THR A 67 -26.78 5.75 8.43
N GLU A 68 -27.04 6.91 9.05
CA GLU A 68 -27.77 8.07 8.56
C GLU A 68 -26.88 9.29 8.18
N SER A 69 -25.56 9.25 8.38
CA SER A 69 -24.70 10.39 7.98
C SER A 69 -24.71 10.57 6.46
N LYS A 70 -25.02 11.78 5.99
CA LYS A 70 -25.12 12.14 4.56
C LYS A 70 -23.76 12.27 3.88
N VAL A 71 -22.66 12.33 4.66
CA VAL A 71 -21.30 12.46 4.14
C VAL A 71 -20.54 11.20 4.51
N ALA A 72 -20.34 10.34 3.52
CA ALA A 72 -19.64 9.07 3.68
C ALA A 72 -18.15 9.24 3.33
N PRO A 73 -17.22 8.99 4.28
CA PRO A 73 -15.79 9.03 3.99
C PRO A 73 -15.40 8.12 2.82
N VAL A 74 -14.62 8.65 1.88
CA VAL A 74 -14.18 7.96 0.67
C VAL A 74 -12.80 7.32 0.88
N PHE A 75 -12.73 5.98 0.90
CA PHE A 75 -11.48 5.23 1.14
C PHE A 75 -10.89 4.54 -0.10
N SER A 76 -11.59 4.56 -1.24
CA SER A 76 -11.21 3.79 -2.43
C SER A 76 -10.61 4.62 -3.57
N ARG A 77 -10.67 5.95 -3.47
CA ARG A 77 -10.26 6.90 -4.52
C ARG A 77 -9.96 8.26 -3.92
N PRO A 78 -9.21 9.15 -4.60
CA PRO A 78 -9.06 10.52 -4.15
C PRO A 78 -10.42 11.22 -4.05
N HIS A 79 -10.58 12.03 -3.02
CA HIS A 79 -11.75 12.87 -2.81
C HIS A 79 -11.91 13.83 -3.99
N GLU A 80 -13.14 14.09 -4.41
CA GLU A 80 -13.42 14.85 -5.64
C GLU A 80 -12.76 16.22 -5.64
N LYS A 81 -12.81 16.94 -4.51
CA LYS A 81 -12.17 18.25 -4.34
C LYS A 81 -10.64 18.24 -4.49
N VAL A 82 -9.99 17.10 -4.28
CA VAL A 82 -8.54 16.99 -4.51
C VAL A 82 -8.19 17.19 -5.98
N ARG A 83 -9.13 16.93 -6.91
CA ARG A 83 -8.94 17.12 -8.35
C ARG A 83 -8.78 18.59 -8.76
N GLU A 84 -9.16 19.53 -7.89
CA GLU A 84 -8.97 20.97 -8.12
C GLU A 84 -7.51 21.42 -7.88
N LEU A 85 -6.77 20.61 -7.12
CA LEU A 85 -5.35 20.77 -6.88
C LEU A 85 -4.55 20.20 -8.06
N LYS A 86 -3.38 20.80 -8.31
CA LYS A 86 -2.50 20.42 -9.40
C LYS A 86 -1.10 20.10 -8.86
N PRO A 87 -0.28 19.35 -9.62
CA PRO A 87 1.10 19.06 -9.25
C PRO A 87 1.93 20.30 -8.87
N GLU A 88 1.65 21.46 -9.46
CA GLU A 88 2.35 22.71 -9.14
C GLU A 88 2.12 23.19 -7.70
N ASP A 89 1.04 22.77 -7.04
CA ASP A 89 0.75 23.14 -5.66
C ASP A 89 1.53 22.29 -4.64
N ILE A 90 2.32 21.31 -5.08
CA ILE A 90 3.00 20.34 -4.21
C ILE A 90 3.71 21.00 -3.03
N GLY A 91 4.41 22.11 -3.24
CA GLY A 91 5.11 22.82 -2.16
C GLY A 91 4.16 23.35 -1.08
N ALA A 92 2.99 23.88 -1.47
CA ALA A 92 1.98 24.35 -0.53
C ALA A 92 1.28 23.18 0.18
N ILE A 93 0.97 22.12 -0.57
CA ILE A 93 0.36 20.89 -0.04
C ILE A 93 1.24 20.26 1.03
N LEU A 94 2.52 20.03 0.72
CA LEU A 94 3.44 19.38 1.66
C LEU A 94 3.68 20.24 2.91
N ARG A 95 3.77 21.57 2.77
CA ARG A 95 3.82 22.48 3.93
C ARG A 95 2.57 22.36 4.80
N ARG A 96 1.38 22.28 4.19
CA ARG A 96 0.13 22.12 4.94
C ARG A 96 0.05 20.77 5.65
N MET A 97 0.56 19.70 5.04
CA MET A 97 0.59 18.35 5.64
C MET A 97 1.46 18.26 6.90
N ARG A 98 2.49 19.10 7.03
CA ARG A 98 3.33 19.21 8.23
C ARG A 98 2.65 19.96 9.37
N GLN A 99 1.68 20.81 9.08
CA GLN A 99 0.96 21.56 10.09
C GLN A 99 -0.12 20.67 10.74
N PRO A 100 -0.52 20.97 11.99
CA PRO A 100 -1.69 20.35 12.60
C PRO A 100 -2.92 20.47 11.68
N LEU A 101 -3.64 19.38 11.49
CA LEU A 101 -4.90 19.36 10.74
C LEU A 101 -6.05 19.41 11.74
N THR A 102 -6.52 18.25 12.19
CA THR A 102 -7.63 18.14 13.15
C THR A 102 -7.15 17.84 14.57
N GLY A 103 -5.87 17.49 14.76
CA GLY A 103 -5.31 17.05 16.04
C GLY A 103 -5.64 15.59 16.38
N GLN A 104 -6.27 14.87 15.46
CA GLN A 104 -6.65 13.46 15.61
C GLN A 104 -5.95 12.65 14.51
N GLU A 105 -5.14 11.65 14.88
CA GLU A 105 -4.24 10.95 13.96
C GLU A 105 -4.93 10.22 12.80
N TYR A 106 -6.12 9.64 13.03
CA TYR A 106 -6.93 8.96 12.01
C TYR A 106 -7.43 9.94 10.95
N ARG A 107 -7.96 11.08 11.39
CA ARG A 107 -8.49 12.14 10.53
C ARG A 107 -7.35 12.81 9.76
N ASP A 108 -6.24 13.06 10.43
CA ASP A 108 -5.08 13.69 9.82
C ASP A 108 -4.43 12.76 8.78
N SER A 109 -4.35 11.45 9.07
CA SER A 109 -3.86 10.46 8.11
C SER A 109 -4.77 10.35 6.89
N TYR A 110 -6.09 10.45 7.08
CA TYR A 110 -7.07 10.50 6.00
C TYR A 110 -6.86 11.69 5.07
N ILE A 111 -6.71 12.89 5.64
CA ILE A 111 -6.50 14.11 4.86
C ILE A 111 -5.15 14.03 4.11
N ARG A 112 -4.07 13.60 4.79
CA ARG A 112 -2.75 13.45 4.18
C ARG A 112 -2.74 12.41 3.06
N TRP A 113 -3.44 11.29 3.22
CA TRP A 113 -3.58 10.27 2.18
C TRP A 113 -4.23 10.85 0.92
N HIS A 114 -5.29 11.64 1.06
CA HIS A 114 -5.93 12.33 -0.05
C HIS A 114 -5.00 13.34 -0.73
N LEU A 115 -4.28 14.15 0.05
CA LEU A 115 -3.34 15.13 -0.48
C LEU A 115 -2.14 14.47 -1.20
N MET A 116 -1.72 13.28 -0.76
CA MET A 116 -0.65 12.52 -1.43
C MET A 116 -0.99 12.13 -2.85
N HIS A 117 -2.26 12.10 -3.26
CA HIS A 117 -2.61 11.85 -4.65
C HIS A 117 -2.05 12.92 -5.60
N VAL A 118 -2.02 14.18 -5.16
CA VAL A 118 -1.44 15.28 -5.94
C VAL A 118 0.08 15.19 -5.95
N VAL A 119 0.67 14.92 -4.79
CA VAL A 119 2.13 14.76 -4.61
C VAL A 119 2.65 13.63 -5.51
N ARG A 120 1.96 12.49 -5.55
CA ARG A 120 2.32 11.34 -6.39
C ARG A 120 2.24 11.64 -7.89
N GLY A 121 1.38 12.59 -8.28
CA GLY A 121 1.25 13.07 -9.65
C GLY A 121 2.35 14.05 -10.10
N ALA A 122 3.21 14.51 -9.18
CA ALA A 122 4.28 15.44 -9.51
C ALA A 122 5.41 14.83 -10.34
N SER A 123 6.10 15.69 -11.10
CA SER A 123 7.29 15.31 -11.86
C SER A 123 8.48 15.05 -10.93
N GLY A 124 9.49 14.32 -11.43
CA GLY A 124 10.74 14.10 -10.66
C GLY A 124 11.41 15.41 -10.23
N GLU A 125 11.43 16.42 -11.11
CA GLU A 125 11.99 17.74 -10.81
C GLU A 125 11.23 18.47 -9.70
N GLN A 126 9.90 18.42 -9.72
CA GLN A 126 9.06 18.99 -8.66
C GLN A 126 9.30 18.27 -7.32
N LEU A 127 9.43 16.95 -7.37
CA LEU A 127 9.71 16.12 -6.20
C LEU A 127 11.11 16.39 -5.63
N ALA A 128 12.13 16.58 -6.47
CA ALA A 128 13.50 16.91 -6.06
C ALA A 128 13.52 18.20 -5.22
N LYS A 129 12.82 19.25 -5.67
CA LYS A 129 12.69 20.51 -4.91
C LYS A 129 11.95 20.34 -3.57
N ALA A 130 11.16 19.28 -3.44
CA ALA A 130 10.34 18.99 -2.27
C ALA A 130 10.97 17.97 -1.29
N VAL A 131 12.14 17.39 -1.62
CA VAL A 131 12.81 16.36 -0.81
C VAL A 131 12.92 16.73 0.67
N PRO A 132 13.35 17.94 1.07
CA PRO A 132 13.49 18.27 2.50
C PRO A 132 12.17 18.10 3.27
N ILE A 133 11.05 18.52 2.68
CA ILE A 133 9.74 18.43 3.32
C ILE A 133 9.22 16.99 3.34
N LEU A 134 9.47 16.21 2.28
CA LEU A 134 9.12 14.80 2.22
C LEU A 134 9.89 13.98 3.26
N VAL A 135 11.18 14.27 3.47
CA VAL A 135 12.01 13.62 4.50
C VAL A 135 11.46 13.90 5.89
N ASP A 136 11.06 15.14 6.18
CA ASP A 136 10.42 15.50 7.46
C ASP A 136 9.13 14.69 7.67
N LEU A 137 8.27 14.61 6.65
CA LEU A 137 7.04 13.81 6.71
C LEU A 137 7.30 12.30 6.87
N VAL A 138 8.40 11.77 6.30
CA VAL A 138 8.83 10.37 6.52
C VAL A 138 9.28 10.15 7.97
N ASN A 139 9.94 11.13 8.57
CA ASN A 139 10.36 11.02 9.97
C ASN A 139 9.16 11.06 10.94
N GLU A 140 8.07 11.71 10.54
CA GLU A 140 6.82 11.87 11.29
C GLU A 140 5.70 10.93 10.81
N MET A 141 6.04 9.80 10.18
CA MET A 141 5.04 8.84 9.71
C MET A 141 4.14 8.32 10.84
N PRO A 142 2.81 8.23 10.61
CA PRO A 142 1.87 7.72 11.60
C PRO A 142 2.09 6.22 11.88
N GLU A 143 1.77 5.82 13.11
CA GLU A 143 1.79 4.42 13.52
C GLU A 143 0.60 3.66 12.96
N PRO A 144 0.68 2.30 12.87
CA PRO A 144 -0.53 1.52 12.68
C PRO A 144 -1.52 1.84 13.80
N LEU A 145 -2.78 1.93 13.41
CA LEU A 145 -3.83 2.33 14.32
C LEU A 145 -4.13 1.18 15.28
N VAL A 146 -4.10 1.47 16.58
CA VAL A 146 -4.43 0.52 17.66
C VAL A 146 -5.94 0.42 17.83
N GLY A 147 -6.65 0.05 16.77
CA GLY A 147 -8.07 -0.31 16.85
C GLY A 147 -8.20 -1.75 17.31
N ALA A 148 -8.83 -2.00 18.47
CA ALA A 148 -9.10 -3.36 18.91
C ALA A 148 -10.13 -4.01 17.97
N HIS A 149 -9.67 -4.95 17.14
CA HIS A 149 -10.56 -5.78 16.34
C HIS A 149 -11.53 -6.53 17.26
N ARG A 150 -12.82 -6.48 16.91
CA ARG A 150 -13.86 -7.20 17.63
C ARG A 150 -14.11 -8.55 16.93
N GLU A 151 -14.60 -9.55 17.66
CA GLU A 151 -14.88 -10.86 17.08
C GLU A 151 -16.04 -10.78 16.06
N GLU A 152 -15.71 -10.74 14.77
CA GLU A 152 -16.68 -10.65 13.66
C GLU A 152 -17.29 -12.00 13.27
N HIS A 153 -16.51 -13.07 13.49
CA HIS A 153 -16.82 -14.41 13.06
C HIS A 153 -16.82 -15.34 14.27
N ARG A 154 -17.96 -15.98 14.51
CA ARG A 154 -18.08 -17.04 15.50
C ARG A 154 -18.54 -18.32 14.83
N TYR A 155 -17.97 -19.44 15.25
CA TYR A 155 -18.34 -20.76 14.77
C TYR A 155 -19.02 -21.55 15.89
N VAL A 156 -20.18 -22.13 15.61
CA VAL A 156 -21.00 -22.80 16.61
C VAL A 156 -21.31 -24.24 16.18
N PRO A 157 -20.91 -25.26 16.94
CA PRO A 157 -20.05 -25.21 18.14
C PRO A 157 -18.59 -24.88 17.81
N LYS A 158 -17.91 -24.08 18.65
CA LYS A 158 -16.50 -23.69 18.45
C LYS A 158 -15.56 -24.89 18.40
N LYS A 159 -15.80 -25.89 19.26
CA LYS A 159 -15.04 -27.15 19.31
C LYS A 159 -15.07 -27.90 17.98
N ASN A 160 -16.23 -27.93 17.31
CA ASN A 160 -16.38 -28.60 16.02
C ASN A 160 -15.56 -27.89 14.95
N TYR A 161 -15.64 -26.55 14.89
CA TYR A 161 -14.80 -25.78 13.96
C TYR A 161 -13.30 -25.96 14.21
N GLN A 162 -12.85 -25.96 15.47
CA GLN A 162 -11.43 -26.18 15.79
C GLN A 162 -10.95 -27.57 15.34
N MET A 163 -11.77 -28.60 15.54
CA MET A 163 -11.46 -29.95 15.06
C MET A 163 -11.41 -29.99 13.52
N TRP A 164 -12.43 -29.41 12.86
CA TRP A 164 -12.46 -29.29 11.42
C TRP A 164 -11.23 -28.55 10.89
N HIS A 165 -10.88 -27.41 11.47
CA HIS A 165 -9.74 -26.59 11.05
C HIS A 165 -8.43 -27.36 11.19
N ARG A 166 -8.21 -28.06 12.31
CA ARG A 166 -7.01 -28.90 12.50
C ARG A 166 -6.86 -29.95 11.40
N LEU A 167 -7.95 -30.65 11.06
CA LEU A 167 -7.95 -31.70 10.04
C LEU A 167 -7.84 -31.12 8.62
N TYR A 168 -8.56 -30.05 8.32
CA TYR A 168 -8.57 -29.44 6.98
C TYR A 168 -7.21 -28.85 6.62
N HIS A 169 -6.53 -28.22 7.59
CA HIS A 169 -5.23 -27.58 7.38
C HIS A 169 -4.05 -28.57 7.34
N THR A 170 -4.25 -29.87 7.54
CA THR A 170 -3.19 -30.86 7.25
C THR A 170 -2.95 -31.03 5.75
N ALA A 171 -3.97 -30.74 4.93
CA ALA A 171 -3.80 -30.62 3.48
C ALA A 171 -3.37 -29.18 3.15
N ARG A 172 -2.07 -28.93 3.13
CA ARG A 172 -1.49 -27.60 2.88
C ARG A 172 -0.28 -27.73 1.97
N ALA A 173 -0.21 -26.90 0.94
CA ALA A 173 0.96 -26.75 0.09
C ALA A 173 1.25 -25.26 -0.15
N THR A 174 2.51 -24.91 -0.39
CA THR A 174 2.91 -23.56 -0.79
C THR A 174 3.41 -23.61 -2.23
N LYS A 175 2.92 -22.71 -3.09
CA LYS A 175 3.33 -22.59 -4.49
C LYS A 175 3.91 -21.20 -4.76
N GLY A 176 5.01 -21.14 -5.52
CA GLY A 176 5.67 -19.89 -5.91
C GLY A 176 6.85 -19.52 -4.99
N TYR A 177 7.34 -18.29 -5.13
CA TYR A 177 8.51 -17.78 -4.41
C TYR A 177 8.12 -16.61 -3.50
N PRO A 178 8.74 -16.43 -2.32
CA PRO A 178 8.55 -15.23 -1.51
C PRO A 178 8.85 -13.96 -2.32
N PRO A 179 8.07 -12.87 -2.17
CA PRO A 179 6.87 -12.73 -1.35
C PRO A 179 5.55 -13.13 -2.02
N PHE A 180 5.60 -13.59 -3.28
CA PHE A 180 4.44 -13.91 -4.13
C PHE A 180 3.91 -15.34 -3.95
N GLN A 181 4.44 -16.06 -2.97
CA GLN A 181 4.01 -17.40 -2.62
C GLN A 181 2.54 -17.46 -2.20
N GLN A 182 1.84 -18.47 -2.68
CA GLN A 182 0.45 -18.75 -2.35
C GLN A 182 0.37 -20.01 -1.50
N VAL A 183 -0.36 -19.93 -0.39
CA VAL A 183 -0.68 -21.12 0.41
C VAL A 183 -2.01 -21.68 -0.05
N ILE A 184 -1.99 -22.93 -0.48
CA ILE A 184 -3.16 -23.68 -0.95
C ILE A 184 -3.56 -24.65 0.16
N TYR A 185 -4.85 -24.75 0.44
CA TYR A 185 -5.40 -25.60 1.50
C TYR A 185 -6.46 -26.56 0.96
N GLY A 186 -6.68 -27.65 1.70
CA GLY A 186 -7.76 -28.59 1.42
C GLY A 186 -7.48 -29.49 0.20
N PRO A 187 -8.53 -29.97 -0.49
CA PRO A 187 -8.37 -30.89 -1.62
C PRO A 187 -7.46 -30.36 -2.74
N ALA A 188 -7.47 -29.04 -2.96
CA ALA A 188 -6.63 -28.39 -3.97
C ALA A 188 -5.12 -28.46 -3.66
N ALA A 189 -4.74 -28.72 -2.41
CA ALA A 189 -3.34 -28.88 -2.02
C ALA A 189 -2.80 -30.29 -2.33
N LEU A 190 -3.66 -31.32 -2.38
CA LEU A 190 -3.23 -32.73 -2.49
C LEU A 190 -2.31 -33.02 -3.69
N PRO A 191 -2.55 -32.49 -4.91
CA PRO A 191 -1.66 -32.73 -6.04
C PRO A 191 -0.26 -32.14 -5.87
N LEU A 192 -0.12 -31.14 -5.00
CA LEU A 192 1.12 -30.42 -4.74
C LEU A 192 1.90 -30.98 -3.53
N MET A 193 1.29 -31.89 -2.78
CA MET A 193 1.91 -32.54 -1.63
C MET A 193 2.78 -33.72 -2.06
N SER A 194 3.78 -34.03 -1.24
CA SER A 194 4.62 -35.20 -1.44
C SER A 194 3.80 -36.51 -1.36
N PRO A 195 4.21 -37.58 -2.06
CA PRO A 195 3.52 -38.87 -1.99
C PRO A 195 3.40 -39.44 -0.57
N ALA A 196 4.33 -39.13 0.32
CA ALA A 196 4.33 -39.60 1.71
C ALA A 196 3.27 -38.92 2.59
N GLU A 197 3.00 -37.62 2.38
CA GLU A 197 2.07 -36.84 3.21
C GLU A 197 0.62 -36.94 2.73
N ARG A 198 0.42 -37.22 1.43
CA ARG A 198 -0.89 -37.22 0.78
C ARG A 198 -1.91 -38.19 1.39
N PRO A 199 -1.59 -39.46 1.72
CA PRO A 199 -2.58 -40.41 2.25
C PRO A 199 -3.17 -39.95 3.59
N GLN A 200 -2.33 -39.40 4.48
CA GLN A 200 -2.80 -38.89 5.77
C GLN A 200 -3.68 -37.64 5.59
N ALA A 201 -3.32 -36.75 4.67
CA ALA A 201 -4.11 -35.56 4.36
C ALA A 201 -5.48 -35.92 3.78
N GLU A 202 -5.55 -36.90 2.88
CA GLU A 202 -6.82 -37.41 2.32
C GLU A 202 -7.73 -38.01 3.40
N ALA A 203 -7.17 -38.83 4.30
CA ALA A 203 -7.91 -39.40 5.43
C ALA A 203 -8.49 -38.30 6.33
N ASN A 204 -7.69 -37.28 6.66
CA ASN A 204 -8.12 -36.15 7.48
C ASN A 204 -9.21 -35.31 6.80
N LEU A 205 -9.14 -35.10 5.49
CA LEU A 205 -10.18 -34.38 4.74
C LEU A 205 -11.52 -35.14 4.73
N LYS A 206 -11.49 -36.47 4.62
CA LYS A 206 -12.69 -37.32 4.75
C LYS A 206 -13.33 -37.19 6.13
N LEU A 207 -12.53 -37.10 7.19
CA LEU A 207 -13.03 -36.85 8.55
C LEU A 207 -13.57 -35.42 8.70
N ALA A 208 -12.86 -34.42 8.18
CA ALA A 208 -13.29 -33.02 8.23
C ALA A 208 -14.66 -32.83 7.57
N ALA A 209 -14.94 -33.48 6.43
CA ALA A 209 -16.22 -33.38 5.73
C ALA A 209 -17.45 -33.82 6.56
N LYS A 210 -17.24 -34.66 7.58
CA LYS A 210 -18.30 -35.14 8.48
C LYS A 210 -18.63 -34.16 9.61
N ILE A 211 -17.74 -33.21 9.89
CA ILE A 211 -17.89 -32.28 11.02
C ILE A 211 -18.85 -31.13 10.65
N LYS A 212 -19.86 -30.90 11.49
CA LYS A 212 -20.86 -29.84 11.28
C LYS A 212 -20.65 -28.68 12.26
N PHE A 213 -20.68 -27.47 11.74
CA PHE A 213 -20.67 -26.22 12.49
C PHE A 213 -21.39 -25.13 11.68
N LYS A 214 -21.92 -24.12 12.36
CA LYS A 214 -22.52 -22.93 11.76
C LYS A 214 -21.54 -21.77 11.86
N HIS A 215 -21.31 -21.08 10.75
CA HIS A 215 -20.63 -19.79 10.73
C HIS A 215 -21.65 -18.69 10.99
N VAL A 216 -21.44 -17.88 12.02
CA VAL A 216 -22.28 -16.74 12.35
C VAL A 216 -21.44 -15.48 12.27
N VAL A 217 -21.95 -14.47 11.57
CA VAL A 217 -21.27 -13.19 11.36
C VAL A 217 -22.06 -12.10 12.04
N ASP A 218 -21.43 -11.35 12.94
CA ASP A 218 -22.02 -10.12 13.47
C ASP A 218 -21.81 -9.00 12.46
N LYS A 219 -22.89 -8.55 11.81
CA LYS A 219 -22.85 -7.53 10.76
C LYS A 219 -22.42 -6.16 11.27
N LYS A 220 -22.74 -5.81 12.51
CA LYS A 220 -22.34 -4.51 13.10
C LYS A 220 -20.84 -4.52 13.40
N VAL A 221 -20.33 -5.62 13.94
CA VAL A 221 -18.90 -5.81 14.17
C VAL A 221 -18.12 -5.89 12.86
N GLN A 222 -18.64 -6.62 11.86
CA GLN A 222 -18.03 -6.70 10.53
C GLN A 222 -17.87 -5.30 9.91
N ALA A 223 -18.88 -4.43 10.00
CA ALA A 223 -18.80 -3.06 9.52
C ALA A 223 -17.75 -2.23 10.28
N TYR A 224 -17.68 -2.37 11.61
CA TYR A 224 -16.63 -1.75 12.43
C TYR A 224 -15.21 -2.21 12.03
N ASN A 225 -14.96 -3.51 12.00
CA ASN A 225 -13.65 -4.06 11.63
C ASN A 225 -13.25 -3.69 10.21
N THR A 226 -14.21 -3.66 9.27
CA THR A 226 -13.96 -3.21 7.90
C THR A 226 -13.49 -1.76 7.86
N ARG A 227 -14.06 -0.87 8.67
CA ARG A 227 -13.58 0.52 8.80
C ARG A 227 -12.15 0.59 9.33
N ILE A 228 -11.84 -0.12 10.42
CA ILE A 228 -10.48 -0.18 10.97
C ILE A 228 -9.48 -0.71 9.92
N ARG A 229 -9.87 -1.70 9.11
CA ARG A 229 -9.05 -2.22 8.01
C ARG A 229 -8.80 -1.15 6.94
N TRP A 230 -9.83 -0.42 6.50
CA TRP A 230 -9.67 0.69 5.55
C TRP A 230 -8.75 1.78 6.08
N LEU A 231 -8.91 2.18 7.35
CA LEU A 231 -8.08 3.20 7.98
C LEU A 231 -6.61 2.77 8.06
N ASN A 232 -6.35 1.53 8.49
CA ASN A 232 -4.99 0.99 8.47
C ASN A 232 -4.41 0.86 7.05
N SER A 233 -5.26 0.57 6.06
CA SER A 233 -4.85 0.51 4.65
C SER A 233 -4.41 1.88 4.12
N ILE A 234 -5.16 2.96 4.39
CA ILE A 234 -4.79 4.31 3.95
C ILE A 234 -3.53 4.82 4.67
N VAL A 235 -3.36 4.49 5.96
CA VAL A 235 -2.14 4.84 6.73
C VAL A 235 -0.93 4.16 6.09
N ARG A 236 -1.04 2.87 5.80
CA ARG A 236 -0.01 2.11 5.10
C ARG A 236 0.30 2.70 3.72
N GLN A 237 -0.73 3.04 2.94
CA GLN A 237 -0.55 3.64 1.62
C GLN A 237 0.10 5.01 1.70
N TYR A 238 -0.33 5.87 2.63
CA TYR A 238 0.28 7.18 2.87
C TYR A 238 1.79 7.08 3.12
N ARG A 239 2.21 6.20 4.05
CA ARG A 239 3.63 5.94 4.33
C ARG A 239 4.39 5.46 3.10
N GLY A 240 3.79 4.52 2.37
CA GLY A 240 4.35 3.98 1.14
C GLY A 240 4.53 5.05 0.06
N ASP A 241 3.52 5.89 -0.15
CA ASP A 241 3.53 6.95 -1.16
C ASP A 241 4.59 8.01 -0.86
N LEU A 242 4.87 8.30 0.41
CA LEU A 242 6.00 9.17 0.79
C LEU A 242 7.35 8.60 0.31
N ILE A 243 7.60 7.31 0.58
CA ILE A 243 8.83 6.63 0.13
C ILE A 243 8.89 6.56 -1.40
N TYR A 244 7.77 6.21 -2.03
CA TYR A 244 7.68 6.16 -3.48
C TYR A 244 7.99 7.52 -4.13
N CYS A 245 7.45 8.61 -3.59
CA CYS A 245 7.72 9.96 -4.08
C CYS A 245 9.17 10.40 -3.85
N LEU A 246 9.75 10.03 -2.69
CA LEU A 246 11.17 10.25 -2.44
C LEU A 246 12.03 9.52 -3.48
N VAL A 247 11.83 8.22 -3.69
CA VAL A 247 12.61 7.46 -4.69
C VAL A 247 12.40 7.98 -6.12
N ARG A 248 11.23 8.55 -6.44
CA ARG A 248 10.98 9.16 -7.75
C ARG A 248 11.60 10.54 -7.95
N SER A 249 12.13 11.16 -6.91
CA SER A 249 12.76 12.48 -7.03
C SER A 249 14.07 12.43 -7.82
N GLY A 250 14.74 11.28 -7.87
CA GLY A 250 16.06 11.13 -8.51
C GLY A 250 17.20 11.80 -7.75
N ASP A 251 16.94 12.38 -6.58
CA ASP A 251 17.98 13.02 -5.75
C ASP A 251 18.92 11.97 -5.16
N SER A 252 20.22 12.08 -5.45
CA SER A 252 21.23 11.06 -5.12
C SER A 252 21.36 10.76 -3.62
N GLN A 253 20.98 11.69 -2.74
CA GLN A 253 21.04 11.48 -1.29
C GLN A 253 19.84 10.67 -0.77
N VAL A 254 18.74 10.62 -1.52
CA VAL A 254 17.47 10.04 -1.07
C VAL A 254 17.57 8.54 -0.82
N LEU A 255 18.26 7.77 -1.66
CA LEU A 255 18.37 6.32 -1.43
C LEU A 255 19.07 6.01 -0.09
N SER A 256 20.07 6.80 0.30
CA SER A 256 20.71 6.68 1.61
C SER A 256 19.73 7.00 2.76
N LEU A 257 18.90 8.03 2.61
CA LEU A 257 17.88 8.40 3.60
C LEU A 257 16.80 7.31 3.72
N VAL A 258 16.33 6.77 2.59
CA VAL A 258 15.36 5.67 2.55
C VAL A 258 15.94 4.42 3.21
N ALA A 259 17.20 4.07 2.94
CA ALA A 259 17.87 2.94 3.59
C ALA A 259 17.93 3.10 5.12
N LYS A 260 18.30 4.29 5.60
CA LYS A 260 18.31 4.62 7.04
C LYS A 260 16.92 4.55 7.66
N ALA A 261 15.89 5.02 6.96
CA ALA A 261 14.50 4.94 7.41
C ALA A 261 14.02 3.48 7.50
N ILE A 262 14.36 2.65 6.51
CA ILE A 262 14.10 1.20 6.55
C ILE A 262 14.79 0.58 7.75
N GLU A 263 16.10 0.79 7.92
CA GLU A 263 16.88 0.23 9.03
C GLU A 263 16.31 0.61 10.40
N LYS A 264 16.00 1.90 10.61
CA LYS A 264 15.36 2.41 11.84
C LYS A 264 14.07 1.65 12.14
N ASN A 265 13.25 1.42 11.13
CA ASN A 265 11.96 0.73 11.28
C ASN A 265 12.11 -0.79 11.38
N VAL A 266 13.09 -1.43 10.75
CA VAL A 266 13.32 -2.88 10.96
C VAL A 266 13.65 -3.18 12.43
N ARG A 267 14.37 -2.27 13.10
CA ARG A 267 14.73 -2.42 14.52
C ARG A 267 13.54 -2.19 15.45
N LYS A 268 12.76 -1.13 15.21
CA LYS A 268 11.69 -0.68 16.13
C LYS A 268 10.30 -1.20 15.76
N LYS A 269 9.96 -1.20 14.47
CA LYS A 269 8.60 -1.31 13.90
C LYS A 269 8.62 -2.08 12.57
N ARG A 270 8.89 -3.39 12.64
CA ARG A 270 9.17 -4.23 11.46
C ARG A 270 8.10 -4.18 10.37
N HIS A 271 6.82 -4.08 10.75
CA HIS A 271 5.72 -3.97 9.79
C HIS A 271 5.83 -2.71 8.92
N ILE A 272 6.28 -1.57 9.47
CA ILE A 272 6.53 -0.36 8.68
C ILE A 272 7.66 -0.62 7.70
N ALA A 273 8.75 -1.27 8.12
CA ALA A 273 9.86 -1.55 7.22
C ALA A 273 9.45 -2.40 6.00
N PHE A 274 8.55 -3.38 6.16
CA PHE A 274 7.98 -4.10 5.01
C PHE A 274 7.20 -3.18 4.07
N ASP A 275 6.43 -2.23 4.61
CA ASP A 275 5.71 -1.25 3.81
C ASP A 275 6.70 -0.39 3.00
N LEU A 276 7.74 0.14 3.64
CA LEU A 276 8.72 0.98 2.96
C LEU A 276 9.42 0.21 1.83
N VAL A 277 9.90 -1.01 2.08
CA VAL A 277 10.54 -1.84 1.05
C VAL A 277 9.58 -2.15 -0.10
N ALA A 278 8.30 -2.45 0.17
CA ALA A 278 7.32 -2.72 -0.87
C ALA A 278 7.10 -1.52 -1.81
N TYR A 279 7.17 -0.29 -1.30
CA TYR A 279 7.01 0.91 -2.12
C TYR A 279 8.30 1.34 -2.83
N VAL A 280 9.47 1.00 -2.28
CA VAL A 280 10.73 1.05 -3.05
C VAL A 280 10.65 0.09 -4.23
N TYR A 281 10.18 -1.13 -3.98
CA TYR A 281 9.97 -2.15 -5.01
C TYR A 281 9.02 -1.63 -6.11
N GLN A 282 7.89 -1.05 -5.73
CA GLN A 282 6.97 -0.41 -6.68
C GLN A 282 7.64 0.71 -7.49
N ALA A 283 8.46 1.56 -6.86
CA ALA A 283 9.22 2.60 -7.55
C ALA A 283 10.21 2.02 -8.56
N THR A 284 10.90 0.93 -8.21
CA THR A 284 11.79 0.19 -9.10
C THR A 284 11.08 -0.30 -10.35
N PHE A 285 9.92 -0.97 -10.21
CA PHE A 285 9.12 -1.43 -11.36
C PHE A 285 8.57 -0.29 -12.22
N HIS A 286 8.38 0.89 -11.64
CA HIS A 286 7.99 2.08 -12.37
C HIS A 286 9.19 2.83 -12.98
N GLY A 287 10.38 2.23 -13.00
CA GLY A 287 11.58 2.77 -13.62
C GLY A 287 12.27 3.89 -12.84
N ALA A 288 11.87 4.17 -11.59
CA ALA A 288 12.45 5.25 -10.80
C ALA A 288 13.96 5.06 -10.56
N MET A 289 14.41 3.81 -10.47
CA MET A 289 15.82 3.49 -10.25
C MET A 289 16.73 3.87 -11.41
N ALA A 290 16.20 4.08 -12.63
CA ALA A 290 16.98 4.53 -13.78
C ALA A 290 17.52 5.96 -13.63
N GLN A 291 16.95 6.76 -12.72
CA GLN A 291 17.38 8.14 -12.46
C GLN A 291 18.64 8.22 -11.60
N TYR A 292 19.04 7.12 -10.97
CA TYR A 292 20.21 7.03 -10.11
C TYR A 292 21.38 6.45 -10.88
N ASP A 293 22.60 6.89 -10.58
CA ASP A 293 23.80 6.23 -11.08
C ASP A 293 23.98 4.84 -10.44
N GLU A 294 24.79 4.01 -11.09
CA GLU A 294 25.05 2.64 -10.64
C GLU A 294 25.62 2.58 -9.22
N SER A 295 26.57 3.47 -8.90
CA SER A 295 27.22 3.47 -7.59
C SER A 295 26.22 3.75 -6.46
N THR A 296 25.29 4.68 -6.67
CA THR A 296 24.23 5.01 -5.71
C THR A 296 23.25 3.84 -5.54
N ARG A 297 22.86 3.17 -6.63
CA ARG A 297 21.99 1.97 -6.57
C ARG A 297 22.66 0.82 -5.82
N LEU A 298 23.92 0.53 -6.12
CA LEU A 298 24.67 -0.55 -5.49
C LEU A 298 24.92 -0.28 -4.00
N ALA A 299 25.24 0.97 -3.64
CA ALA A 299 25.38 1.36 -2.23
C ALA A 299 24.06 1.16 -1.45
N PHE A 300 22.92 1.47 -2.06
CA PHE A 300 21.60 1.20 -1.49
C PHE A 300 21.34 -0.31 -1.33
N ALA A 301 21.63 -1.10 -2.37
CA ALA A 301 21.50 -2.55 -2.34
C ALA A 301 22.38 -3.19 -1.25
N ASP A 302 23.63 -2.76 -1.11
CA ASP A 302 24.55 -3.24 -0.07
C ASP A 302 24.08 -2.87 1.34
N HIS A 303 23.53 -1.66 1.51
CA HIS A 303 22.91 -1.28 2.79
C HIS A 303 21.75 -2.21 3.13
N LEU A 304 20.82 -2.43 2.19
CA LEU A 304 19.70 -3.34 2.38
C LEU A 304 20.17 -4.76 2.68
N LYS A 305 21.21 -5.24 1.99
CA LYS A 305 21.80 -6.57 2.19
C LYS A 305 22.34 -6.74 3.61
N ARG A 306 23.03 -5.73 4.13
CA ARG A 306 23.50 -5.71 5.52
C ARG A 306 22.34 -5.75 6.51
N VAL A 307 21.33 -4.91 6.34
CA VAL A 307 20.15 -4.86 7.22
C VAL A 307 19.38 -6.20 7.17
N ALA A 308 19.20 -6.77 5.98
CA ALA A 308 18.55 -8.06 5.77
C ALA A 308 19.26 -9.18 6.54
N ARG A 309 20.59 -9.27 6.43
CA ARG A 309 21.40 -10.26 7.15
C ARG A 309 21.29 -10.12 8.67
N GLN A 310 21.20 -8.90 9.19
CA GLN A 310 21.04 -8.65 10.62
C GLN A 310 19.64 -9.00 11.16
N HIS A 311 18.64 -9.16 10.28
CA HIS A 311 17.23 -9.26 10.66
C HIS A 311 16.48 -10.42 10.00
N GLN A 312 17.09 -11.61 9.92
CA GLN A 312 16.55 -12.83 9.31
C GLN A 312 15.41 -13.52 10.08
N ARG A 313 14.64 -12.80 10.91
CA ARG A 313 13.60 -13.40 11.75
C ARG A 313 12.23 -13.29 11.11
N TYR A 314 11.47 -14.38 11.15
CA TYR A 314 10.05 -14.37 10.80
C TYR A 314 9.23 -13.57 11.81
N VAL A 315 8.37 -12.69 11.32
CA VAL A 315 7.42 -11.90 12.12
C VAL A 315 6.04 -11.91 11.50
N ASP A 316 5.02 -11.65 12.31
CA ASP A 316 3.66 -11.49 11.79
C ASP A 316 3.53 -10.17 11.02
N TYR A 317 3.05 -10.28 9.79
CA TYR A 317 2.74 -9.17 8.91
C TYR A 317 1.49 -9.50 8.10
N GLY A 318 0.40 -8.75 8.32
CA GLY A 318 -0.87 -8.96 7.65
C GLY A 318 -1.48 -10.36 7.87
N GLY A 319 -1.26 -10.96 9.05
CA GLY A 319 -1.73 -12.32 9.36
C GLY A 319 -0.88 -13.44 8.76
N THR A 320 0.23 -13.12 8.11
CA THR A 320 1.21 -14.09 7.59
C THR A 320 2.57 -13.92 8.25
N LYS A 321 3.26 -15.03 8.55
CA LYS A 321 4.67 -14.98 8.95
C LYS A 321 5.52 -14.59 7.75
N ARG A 322 6.30 -13.52 7.87
CA ARG A 322 7.21 -13.03 6.83
C ARG A 322 8.58 -12.75 7.40
N ASN A 323 9.61 -13.00 6.59
CA ASN A 323 10.98 -12.64 6.90
C ASN A 323 11.35 -11.37 6.13
N PHE A 324 11.92 -10.39 6.82
CA PHE A 324 12.39 -9.15 6.17
C PHE A 324 13.48 -9.44 5.14
N ALA A 325 14.37 -10.40 5.45
CA ALA A 325 15.46 -10.76 4.56
C ALA A 325 14.96 -11.27 3.21
N ASP A 326 13.96 -12.18 3.20
CA ASP A 326 13.37 -12.71 1.97
C ASP A 326 12.77 -11.60 1.10
N TYR A 327 12.17 -10.58 1.74
CA TYR A 327 11.59 -9.44 1.05
C TYR A 327 12.66 -8.51 0.44
N ALA A 328 13.76 -8.31 1.16
CA ALA A 328 14.84 -7.42 0.74
C ALA A 328 15.73 -8.07 -0.33
N PHE A 329 16.02 -9.37 -0.27
CA PHE A 329 16.93 -10.03 -1.20
C PHE A 329 16.45 -9.99 -2.65
N HIS A 330 15.14 -10.13 -2.88
CA HIS A 330 14.60 -9.97 -4.23
C HIS A 330 14.79 -8.55 -4.77
N LEU A 331 14.56 -7.52 -3.94
CA LEU A 331 14.82 -6.14 -4.34
C LEU A 331 16.31 -5.91 -4.64
N ILE A 332 17.19 -6.47 -3.81
CA ILE A 332 18.65 -6.37 -3.99
C ILE A 332 19.07 -6.97 -5.33
N GLU A 333 18.55 -8.13 -5.70
CA GLU A 333 18.85 -8.75 -7.00
C GLU A 333 18.41 -7.84 -8.16
N LEU A 334 17.19 -7.27 -8.11
CA LEU A 334 16.71 -6.34 -9.13
C LEU A 334 17.57 -5.07 -9.24
N LEU A 335 18.11 -4.58 -8.13
CA LEU A 335 18.97 -3.38 -8.11
C LEU A 335 20.37 -3.66 -8.64
N GLN A 336 20.85 -4.90 -8.50
CA GLN A 336 22.17 -5.34 -8.97
C GLN A 336 22.16 -5.76 -10.44
N GLN A 337 20.98 -6.11 -10.97
CA GLN A 337 20.79 -6.62 -12.34
C GLN A 337 19.63 -5.85 -13.00
N PRO A 338 19.77 -4.54 -13.22
CA PRO A 338 18.69 -3.71 -13.76
C PRO A 338 18.26 -4.14 -15.17
N GLU A 339 19.10 -4.85 -15.92
CA GLU A 339 18.78 -5.44 -17.22
C GLU A 339 17.72 -6.55 -17.17
N LYS A 340 17.36 -7.04 -15.97
CA LYS A 340 16.27 -7.99 -15.75
C LYS A 340 14.90 -7.33 -15.51
N LEU A 341 14.84 -6.00 -15.49
CA LEU A 341 13.61 -5.19 -15.42
C LEU A 341 13.13 -4.85 -16.84
#